data_AF-A0A2D4KDI0-F1
#
_entry.id   AF-A0A2D4KDI0-F1
#
_cell.length_a   1.000
_cell.length_b   1.000
_cell.length_c   1.000
_cell.angle_alpha   90.00
_cell.angle_beta   90.00
_cell.angle_gamma   90.00
#
_symmetry.space_group_name_H-M   'P 1'
#
loop_
_entity.id
_entity.type
_entity.pdbx_description
1 polymer ?
#
loop_
_entity_poly.entity_id
_entity_poly.type
_entity_poly.pdbx_seq_one_letter_code
_entity_poly.pdbx_strand_id
1 'polypeptide(L)'
;MYADDNGRILMVEIIDNNNKTLLIAIYAPNDNQEDFYRKLHTQIIKLDYANVLMMGDWNGVVDGKLDYKTQTITKKIKKTLPKSFFQMMEELNLKDIWRERNINEKQYTFYSNRHSSWSRIDMVWISAEILSNIQDIEIGTSIWADHNPIT
;
A
#
# COMPACT_ATOMS: atom_id res chain seq x y z
N MET A 1 10.41 5.92 17.05
CA MET A 1 10.66 5.94 15.60
C MET A 1 11.52 4.73 15.26
N TYR A 2 11.14 3.98 14.23
CA TYR A 2 11.93 2.89 13.65
C TYR A 2 12.17 3.21 12.17
N ALA A 3 13.38 2.97 11.68
CA ALA A 3 13.71 3.00 10.27
C ALA A 3 14.53 1.75 9.94
N ASP A 4 14.29 1.11 8.81
CA ASP A 4 15.12 0.00 8.37
C ASP A 4 16.41 0.48 7.69
N ASP A 5 17.44 -0.36 7.69
CA ASP A 5 18.75 -0.03 7.14
C ASP A 5 18.73 0.27 5.62
N ASN A 6 17.69 -0.19 4.90
CA ASN A 6 17.57 0.02 3.45
C ASN A 6 16.76 1.28 3.09
N GLY A 7 16.22 2.01 4.08
CA GLY A 7 15.41 3.20 3.85
C GLY A 7 14.08 2.93 3.16
N ARG A 8 13.51 1.74 3.35
CA ARG A 8 12.26 1.26 2.75
C ARG A 8 11.09 1.21 3.72
N ILE A 9 11.35 1.28 5.02
CA ILE A 9 10.34 1.27 6.07
C ILE A 9 10.68 2.38 7.06
N LEU A 10 9.73 3.26 7.29
CA LEU A 10 9.75 4.24 8.38
C LEU A 10 8.48 4.07 9.21
N MET A 11 8.63 3.91 10.52
CA MET A 11 7.53 3.80 11.46
C MET A 11 7.61 4.88 12.54
N VAL A 12 6.52 5.59 12.73
CA VAL A 12 6.40 6.72 13.65
C VAL A 12 5.13 6.56 14.47
N GLU A 13 5.23 6.74 15.79
CA GLU A 13 4.06 6.87 16.65
C GLU A 13 3.47 8.26 16.48
N ILE A 14 2.17 8.32 16.22
CA ILE A 14 1.39 9.55 16.25
C ILE A 14 0.39 9.44 17.39
N ILE A 15 0.17 10.55 18.10
CA ILE A 15 -0.82 10.65 19.16
C ILE A 15 -1.80 11.75 18.76
N ASP A 16 -3.07 11.38 18.60
CA ASP A 16 -4.18 12.32 18.41
C ASP A 16 -5.30 11.99 19.39
N ASN A 17 -5.80 12.99 20.12
CA ASN A 17 -6.85 12.81 21.12
C ASN A 17 -6.61 11.63 22.10
N ASN A 18 -5.35 11.47 22.55
CA ASN A 18 -4.87 10.34 23.36
C ASN A 18 -4.93 8.95 22.69
N ASN A 19 -5.30 8.86 21.41
CA ASN A 19 -5.23 7.65 20.63
C ASN A 19 -3.85 7.53 19.97
N LYS A 20 -3.13 6.48 20.33
CA LYS A 20 -1.86 6.13 19.71
C LYS A 20 -2.12 5.39 18.40
N THR A 21 -1.44 5.83 17.35
CA THR A 21 -1.47 5.19 16.02
C THR A 21 -0.06 5.02 15.51
N LEU A 22 0.25 3.85 14.97
CA LEU A 22 1.50 3.59 14.28
C LEU A 22 1.34 3.99 12.81
N LEU A 23 1.99 5.08 12.41
CA LEU A 23 2.13 5.45 11.01
C LEU A 23 3.33 4.75 10.40
N ILE A 24 3.12 4.09 9.26
CA ILE A 24 4.13 3.32 8.55
C ILE A 24 4.20 3.82 7.11
N ALA A 25 5.32 4.43 6.74
CA ALA A 25 5.63 4.74 5.35
C ALA A 25 6.50 3.63 4.77
N ILE A 26 6.13 3.10 3.59
CA ILE A 26 6.89 2.04 2.91
C ILE A 26 7.28 2.40 1.48
N TYR A 27 8.39 1.83 1.04
CA TYR A 27 8.78 1.71 -0.36
C TYR A 27 9.21 0.27 -0.60
N ALA A 28 8.27 -0.58 -1.03
CA ALA A 28 8.52 -2.00 -1.17
C ALA A 28 9.53 -2.28 -2.30
N PRO A 29 10.35 -3.34 -2.19
CA PRO A 29 11.17 -3.80 -3.29
C PRO A 29 10.35 -4.14 -4.54
N ASN A 30 10.98 -4.05 -5.70
CA ASN A 30 10.51 -4.78 -6.88
C ASN A 30 10.67 -6.30 -6.72
N ASP A 31 11.79 -6.78 -6.17
CA ASP A 31 12.11 -8.21 -6.05
C ASP A 31 12.32 -8.60 -4.57
N ASN A 32 12.17 -9.88 -4.24
CA ASN A 32 12.22 -10.38 -2.85
C ASN A 32 11.13 -9.78 -1.93
N GLN A 33 9.93 -9.54 -2.50
CA GLN A 33 8.80 -8.98 -1.75
C GLN A 33 8.34 -9.90 -0.60
N GLU A 34 8.42 -11.22 -0.76
CA GLU A 34 7.99 -12.17 0.28
C GLU A 34 8.75 -11.94 1.60
N ASP A 35 10.08 -11.84 1.54
CA ASP A 35 10.90 -11.58 2.73
C ASP A 35 10.69 -10.19 3.29
N PHE A 36 10.47 -9.19 2.42
CA PHE A 36 10.18 -7.83 2.84
C PHE A 36 8.91 -7.76 3.69
N TYR A 37 7.81 -8.34 3.21
CA TYR A 37 6.53 -8.30 3.95
C TYR A 37 6.58 -9.16 5.21
N ARG A 38 7.30 -10.30 5.23
CA ARG A 38 7.50 -11.06 6.49
C ARG A 38 8.27 -10.25 7.54
N LYS A 39 9.31 -9.52 7.13
CA LYS A 39 10.08 -8.64 8.03
C LYS A 39 9.23 -7.48 8.53
N LEU A 40 8.50 -6.82 7.63
CA LEU A 40 7.58 -5.73 7.97
C LEU A 40 6.55 -6.20 8.99
N HIS A 41 5.89 -7.33 8.73
CA HIS A 41 4.91 -7.93 9.63
C HIS A 41 5.51 -8.20 11.02
N THR A 42 6.69 -8.81 11.08
CA THR A 42 7.39 -9.08 12.36
C THR A 42 7.64 -7.81 13.16
N GLN A 43 8.03 -6.71 12.50
CA GLN A 43 8.25 -5.44 13.20
C GLN A 43 6.94 -4.82 13.71
N ILE A 44 5.85 -4.89 12.94
CA ILE A 44 4.55 -4.36 13.35
C ILE A 44 4.06 -5.09 14.60
N ILE A 45 4.10 -6.43 14.59
CA ILE A 45 3.70 -7.26 15.75
C ILE A 45 4.56 -6.96 16.98
N LYS A 46 5.87 -6.78 16.80
CA LYS A 46 6.77 -6.43 17.90
C LYS A 46 6.44 -5.09 18.56
N LEU A 47 5.96 -4.13 17.78
CA LEU A 47 5.59 -2.80 18.28
C LEU A 47 4.23 -2.78 18.99
N ASP A 48 3.35 -3.74 18.69
CA ASP A 48 2.09 -4.01 19.40
C ASP A 48 1.16 -2.77 19.53
N TYR A 49 0.91 -2.11 18.39
CA TYR A 49 -0.04 -1.00 18.32
C TYR A 49 -1.43 -1.49 17.90
N ALA A 50 -2.47 -1.03 18.61
CA ALA A 50 -3.85 -1.32 18.24
C ALA A 50 -4.29 -0.66 16.92
N ASN A 51 -3.82 0.57 16.67
CA ASN A 51 -4.15 1.33 15.46
C ASN A 51 -2.91 1.43 14.57
N VAL A 52 -3.05 1.03 13.31
CA VAL A 52 -2.01 1.08 12.29
C VAL A 52 -2.55 1.82 11.07
N LEU A 53 -1.75 2.75 10.54
CA LEU A 53 -1.93 3.38 9.25
C LEU A 53 -0.67 3.17 8.43
N MET A 54 -0.78 2.51 7.29
CA MET A 54 0.34 2.22 6.40
C MET A 54 0.11 2.81 5.02
N MET A 55 1.12 3.45 4.46
CA MET A 55 1.04 4.12 3.17
C MET A 55 2.35 4.05 2.38
N GLY A 56 2.26 4.15 1.07
CA GLY A 56 3.42 4.25 0.18
C GLY A 56 3.29 3.36 -1.05
N ASP A 57 4.43 3.10 -1.69
CA ASP A 57 4.52 2.26 -2.88
C ASP A 57 4.75 0.80 -2.49
N TRP A 58 3.80 -0.06 -2.85
CA TRP A 58 3.82 -1.48 -2.57
C TRP A 58 4.50 -2.28 -3.68
N ASN A 59 4.86 -1.66 -4.81
CA ASN A 59 5.47 -2.30 -5.98
C ASN A 59 4.74 -3.58 -6.45
N GLY A 60 3.43 -3.63 -6.19
CA GLY A 60 2.59 -4.78 -6.50
C GLY A 60 1.12 -4.40 -6.39
N VAL A 61 0.30 -5.09 -7.18
CA VAL A 61 -1.14 -4.84 -7.23
C VAL A 61 -1.90 -5.90 -6.43
N VAL A 62 -3.08 -5.53 -5.90
CA VAL A 62 -3.97 -6.45 -5.19
C VAL A 62 -4.81 -7.25 -6.21
N ASP A 63 -5.64 -6.57 -7.01
CA ASP A 63 -6.51 -7.21 -7.99
C ASP A 63 -6.05 -6.92 -9.42
N GLY A 64 -5.91 -7.95 -10.27
CA GLY A 64 -5.39 -7.76 -11.62
C GLY A 64 -6.36 -7.22 -12.65
N LYS A 65 -7.65 -7.31 -12.35
CA LYS A 65 -8.73 -6.81 -13.21
C LYS A 65 -9.06 -5.36 -12.87
N LEU A 66 -8.90 -4.97 -11.60
CA LEU A 66 -9.21 -3.62 -11.14
C LEU A 66 -7.98 -2.73 -11.07
N ASP A 67 -6.85 -3.24 -10.56
CA ASP A 67 -5.65 -2.44 -10.26
C ASP A 67 -4.57 -2.50 -11.35
N TYR A 68 -4.85 -3.13 -12.50
CA TYR A 68 -3.90 -3.23 -13.60
C TYR A 68 -4.58 -3.11 -14.96
N LYS A 69 -3.97 -2.36 -15.87
CA LYS A 69 -4.42 -2.19 -17.26
C LYS A 69 -3.23 -2.11 -18.19
N THR A 70 -3.25 -2.92 -19.26
CA THR A 70 -2.23 -2.88 -20.32
C THR A 70 -2.91 -2.82 -21.68
N GLN A 71 -2.26 -2.16 -22.64
CA GLN A 71 -2.67 -2.15 -24.05
C GLN A 71 -2.07 -3.33 -24.83
N THR A 72 -1.09 -4.03 -24.26
CA THR A 72 -0.39 -5.12 -24.93
C THR A 72 -0.91 -6.49 -24.48
N ILE A 73 -1.18 -7.38 -25.44
CA ILE A 73 -1.62 -8.77 -25.20
C ILE A 73 -0.47 -9.65 -24.66
N THR A 74 0.77 -9.15 -24.71
CA THR A 74 1.91 -9.87 -24.18
C THR A 74 1.79 -10.00 -22.67
N LYS A 75 1.83 -11.25 -22.18
CA LYS A 75 1.75 -11.68 -20.78
C LYS A 75 2.94 -11.20 -19.92
N LYS A 76 3.39 -9.94 -20.05
CA LYS A 76 4.38 -9.39 -19.13
C LYS A 76 3.76 -9.28 -17.75
N ILE A 77 4.56 -9.70 -16.77
CA ILE A 77 4.12 -10.20 -15.48
C ILE A 77 3.48 -9.06 -14.68
N LYS A 78 2.17 -9.13 -14.50
CA LYS A 78 1.48 -8.47 -13.41
C LYS A 78 2.15 -8.92 -12.11
N LYS A 79 2.88 -8.03 -11.42
CA LYS A 79 3.37 -8.31 -10.06
C LYS A 79 2.19 -8.16 -9.09
N THR A 80 1.48 -9.26 -8.90
CA THR A 80 0.49 -9.36 -7.80
C THR A 80 1.26 -9.43 -6.50
N LEU A 81 0.76 -8.77 -5.46
CA LEU A 81 1.37 -8.86 -4.13
C LEU A 81 1.47 -10.33 -3.66
N PRO A 82 2.51 -10.67 -2.90
CA PRO A 82 2.78 -12.05 -2.56
C PRO A 82 1.93 -12.51 -1.37
N LYS A 83 1.99 -13.81 -1.05
CA LYS A 83 1.14 -14.40 0.01
C LYS A 83 1.40 -13.78 1.38
N SER A 84 2.68 -13.53 1.71
CA SER A 84 3.08 -12.86 2.96
C SER A 84 2.40 -11.51 3.19
N PHE A 85 2.18 -10.73 2.13
CA PHE A 85 1.42 -9.49 2.20
C PHE A 85 -0.03 -9.75 2.62
N PHE A 86 -0.72 -10.67 1.94
CA PHE A 86 -2.12 -10.95 2.23
C PHE A 86 -2.33 -11.51 3.63
N GLN A 87 -1.43 -12.38 4.10
CA GLN A 87 -1.45 -12.89 5.46
C GLN A 87 -1.26 -11.77 6.50
N MET A 88 -0.30 -10.88 6.27
CA MET A 88 -0.09 -9.72 7.14
C MET A 88 -1.35 -8.83 7.21
N MET A 89 -1.98 -8.54 6.07
CA MET A 89 -3.21 -7.71 6.05
C MET A 89 -4.39 -8.38 6.76
N GLU A 90 -4.54 -9.69 6.60
CA GLU A 90 -5.58 -10.47 7.26
C GLU A 90 -5.36 -10.53 8.79
N GLU A 91 -4.14 -10.86 9.23
CA GLU A 91 -3.80 -10.97 10.66
C GLU A 91 -3.89 -9.63 11.40
N LEU A 92 -3.50 -8.53 10.74
CA LEU A 92 -3.60 -7.18 11.29
C LEU A 92 -4.98 -6.53 11.08
N ASN A 93 -5.92 -7.21 10.41
CA ASN A 93 -7.24 -6.70 10.04
C ASN A 93 -7.19 -5.32 9.34
N LEU A 94 -6.21 -5.12 8.45
CA LEU A 94 -6.06 -3.86 7.71
C LEU A 94 -6.95 -3.86 6.46
N LYS A 95 -7.47 -2.67 6.12
CA LYS A 95 -8.32 -2.44 4.95
C LYS A 95 -7.67 -1.44 4.01
N ASP A 96 -7.73 -1.73 2.70
CA ASP A 96 -7.36 -0.80 1.63
C ASP A 96 -8.43 0.29 1.54
N ILE A 97 -8.15 1.44 2.12
CA ILE A 97 -9.18 2.46 2.30
C ILE A 97 -9.71 3.01 0.97
N TRP A 98 -8.86 3.10 -0.05
CA TRP A 98 -9.29 3.58 -1.35
C TRP A 98 -10.23 2.56 -2.00
N ARG A 99 -9.91 1.25 -1.90
CA ARG A 99 -10.77 0.20 -2.45
C ARG A 99 -12.09 0.05 -1.71
N GLU A 100 -12.12 0.23 -0.39
CA GLU A 100 -13.36 0.20 0.41
C GLU A 100 -14.39 1.23 -0.09
N ARG A 101 -13.94 2.41 -0.53
CA ARG A 101 -14.81 3.47 -1.05
C ARG A 101 -15.10 3.36 -2.54
N ASN A 102 -14.19 2.74 -3.28
CA ASN A 102 -14.19 2.70 -4.74
C ASN A 102 -14.19 1.26 -5.24
N ILE A 103 -15.12 0.43 -4.75
CA ILE A 103 -15.11 -1.04 -4.88
C ILE A 103 -14.87 -1.51 -6.32
N ASN A 104 -15.50 -0.89 -7.31
CA ASN A 104 -15.41 -1.30 -8.72
C ASN A 104 -14.63 -0.34 -9.62
N GLU A 105 -14.13 0.76 -9.05
CA GLU A 105 -13.44 1.78 -9.84
C GLU A 105 -12.07 1.30 -10.30
N LYS A 106 -11.69 1.79 -11.48
CA LYS A 106 -10.43 1.48 -12.15
C LYS A 106 -9.62 2.75 -12.32
N GLN A 107 -8.93 3.12 -11.25
CA GLN A 107 -8.03 4.25 -11.20
C GLN A 107 -6.65 3.77 -10.75
N TYR A 108 -5.61 4.46 -11.21
CA TYR A 108 -4.25 3.95 -11.16
C TYR A 108 -3.31 5.02 -10.62
N THR A 109 -2.29 4.57 -9.88
CA THR A 109 -1.30 5.44 -9.27
C THR A 109 0.01 5.48 -10.03
N PHE A 110 0.27 4.54 -10.95
CA PHE A 110 1.53 4.48 -11.68
C PHE A 110 1.35 4.18 -13.17
N TYR A 111 2.12 4.86 -14.02
CA TYR A 111 2.27 4.51 -15.44
C TYR A 111 3.68 4.03 -15.77
N SER A 112 3.78 2.80 -16.26
CA SER A 112 5.04 2.27 -16.78
C SER A 112 5.17 2.56 -18.28
N ASN A 113 6.05 3.50 -18.65
CA ASN A 113 6.40 3.76 -20.05
C ASN A 113 6.94 2.50 -20.75
N ARG A 114 7.79 1.73 -20.08
CA ARG A 114 8.42 0.50 -20.61
C ARG A 114 7.41 -0.58 -20.97
N HIS A 115 6.32 -0.66 -20.22
CA HIS A 115 5.31 -1.71 -20.34
C HIS A 115 3.99 -1.20 -20.94
N SER A 116 3.88 0.10 -21.19
CA SER A 116 2.67 0.78 -21.64
C SER A 116 1.44 0.35 -20.83
N SER A 117 1.62 0.32 -19.50
CA SER A 117 0.65 -0.22 -18.56
C SER A 117 0.43 0.72 -17.38
N TRP A 118 -0.79 0.73 -16.89
CA TRP A 118 -1.21 1.43 -15.68
C TRP A 118 -1.39 0.43 -14.55
N SER A 119 -0.99 0.82 -13.34
CA SER A 119 -1.17 0.02 -12.14
C SER A 119 -1.50 0.87 -10.92
N ARG A 120 -2.25 0.32 -9.97
CA ARG A 120 -2.42 0.90 -8.64
C ARG A 120 -1.48 0.19 -7.67
N ILE A 121 -0.32 0.80 -7.41
CA ILE A 121 0.74 0.25 -6.55
C ILE A 121 1.01 1.11 -5.32
N ASP A 122 0.73 2.41 -5.40
CA ASP A 122 0.62 3.27 -4.21
C ASP A 122 -0.74 3.05 -3.53
N MET A 123 -0.74 2.72 -2.25
CA MET A 123 -1.96 2.39 -1.49
C MET A 123 -1.84 2.82 -0.03
N VAL A 124 -3.01 3.06 0.59
CA VAL A 124 -3.15 3.34 2.02
C VAL A 124 -3.97 2.22 2.67
N TRP A 125 -3.40 1.58 3.68
CA TRP A 125 -3.99 0.49 4.45
C TRP A 125 -4.14 0.89 5.89
N ILE A 126 -5.29 0.62 6.48
CA ILE A 126 -5.63 1.14 7.80
C ILE A 126 -6.36 0.10 8.66
N SER A 127 -6.12 0.12 9.97
CA SER A 127 -6.90 -0.63 10.95
C SER A 127 -8.39 -0.30 10.82
N ALA A 128 -9.23 -1.34 10.83
CA ALA A 128 -10.68 -1.19 10.69
C ALA A 128 -11.29 -0.26 11.75
N GLU A 129 -10.69 -0.21 12.93
CA GLU A 129 -11.07 0.58 14.11
C GLU A 129 -11.04 2.09 13.85
N ILE A 130 -10.16 2.56 12.96
CA ILE A 130 -10.00 3.99 12.65
C ILE A 130 -10.51 4.34 11.24
N LEU A 131 -11.09 3.37 10.52
CA LEU A 131 -11.65 3.57 9.18
C LEU A 131 -12.75 4.64 9.16
N SER A 132 -13.61 4.68 10.19
CA SER A 132 -14.70 5.66 10.31
C SER A 132 -14.23 7.10 10.52
N ASN A 133 -12.97 7.30 10.92
CA ASN A 133 -12.41 8.64 11.14
C ASN A 133 -11.94 9.30 9.85
N ILE A 134 -11.81 8.55 8.77
CA ILE A 134 -11.33 9.08 7.50
C ILE A 134 -12.47 9.77 6.77
N GLN A 135 -12.26 11.00 6.34
CA GLN A 135 -13.29 11.79 5.65
C GLN A 135 -13.25 11.58 4.15
N ASP A 136 -12.07 11.60 3.54
CA ASP A 136 -11.88 11.41 2.09
C ASP A 136 -10.66 10.56 1.77
N ILE A 137 -10.61 10.02 0.54
CA ILE A 137 -9.42 9.39 -0.05
C ILE A 137 -9.51 9.48 -1.58
N GLU A 138 -8.54 10.15 -2.18
CA GLU A 138 -8.52 10.40 -3.62
C GLU A 138 -7.18 9.99 -4.24
N ILE A 139 -7.23 9.56 -5.51
CA ILE A 139 -6.03 9.46 -6.36
C ILE A 139 -6.01 10.70 -7.24
N GLY A 140 -5.01 11.55 -7.06
CA GLY A 140 -4.82 12.75 -7.87
C GLY A 140 -4.30 12.44 -9.27
N THR A 141 -3.98 13.49 -10.02
CA THR A 141 -3.28 13.37 -11.31
C THR A 141 -1.95 14.11 -11.24
N SER A 142 -0.88 13.43 -11.65
CA SER A 142 0.44 14.03 -11.83
C SER A 142 0.70 14.26 -13.31
N ILE A 143 1.20 15.44 -13.65
CA ILE A 143 1.59 15.81 -15.02
C ILE A 143 3.09 15.61 -15.28
N TRP A 144 3.88 15.41 -14.22
CA TRP A 144 5.34 15.45 -14.27
C TRP A 144 6.01 14.18 -13.73
N ALA A 145 5.37 13.48 -12.80
CA ALA A 145 5.84 12.20 -12.29
C ALA A 145 5.07 11.04 -12.94
N ASP A 146 5.69 9.87 -12.97
CA ASP A 146 5.06 8.60 -13.34
C ASP A 146 4.13 8.06 -12.26
N HIS A 147 4.24 8.57 -11.03
CA HIS A 147 3.30 8.33 -9.93
C HIS A 147 2.29 9.48 -9.74
N ASN A 148 1.03 9.11 -9.53
CA ASN A 148 -0.05 9.97 -9.08
C ASN A 148 -0.14 9.94 -7.55
N PRO A 149 -0.37 11.09 -6.89
CA PRO A 149 -0.49 11.14 -5.43
C PRO A 149 -1.79 10.48 -4.95
N ILE A 150 -1.74 9.94 -3.73
CA ILE A 150 -2.92 9.64 -2.91
C ILE A 150 -3.01 10.68 -1.80
N THR A 151 -4.21 11.22 -1.58
CA THR A 151 -4.51 12.24 -0.55
C THR A 151 -5.73 11.88 0.26
#